data_AF-A0A2V6T5S1-F1
#
_entry.id   AF-A0A2V6T5S1-F1
#
_cell.length_a   1.000
_cell.length_b   1.000
_cell.length_c   1.000
_cell.angle_alpha   90.00
_cell.angle_beta   90.00
_cell.angle_gamma   90.00
#
_symmetry.space_group_name_H-M   'P 1'
#
loop_
_entity.id
_entity.type
_entity.pdbx_description
1 polymer ?
#
loop_
_entity_poly.entity_id
_entity_poly.type
_entity_poly.pdbx_seq_one_letter_code
_entity_poly.pdbx_strand_id
1 'polypeptide(L)' 'MIDRIRLLAMADRVLRLEAESVAALRERLDERFVRAVELMHGCRGRVIVTGIGKSGIIGRK' A
#
# COMPACT_ATOMS: atom_id res chain seq x y z
N MET A 1 26.84 -1.85 22.67
CA MET A 1 27.36 -2.00 21.29
C MET A 1 26.28 -2.65 20.46
N ILE A 2 25.82 -2.04 19.36
CA ILE A 2 24.72 -2.60 18.55
C ILE A 2 25.27 -3.71 17.65
N ASP A 3 24.61 -4.87 17.65
CA ASP A 3 24.97 -6.02 16.82
C ASP A 3 24.59 -5.76 15.36
N ARG A 4 25.61 -5.60 14.50
CA ARG A 4 25.45 -5.32 13.07
C ARG A 4 24.74 -6.45 12.32
N ILE A 5 24.99 -7.71 12.70
CA ILE A 5 24.37 -8.86 12.04
C ILE A 5 22.87 -8.84 12.31
N ARG A 6 22.48 -8.55 13.56
CA ARG A 6 21.07 -8.42 13.94
C ARG A 6 20.36 -7.26 13.24
N LEU A 7 21.02 -6.12 13.05
CA LEU A 7 20.44 -4.99 12.33
C LEU A 7 20.17 -5.32 10.86
N LEU A 8 21.13 -5.93 10.17
CA LEU A 8 20.98 -6.31 8.76
C LEU A 8 19.87 -7.35 8.58
N ALA A 9 19.81 -8.36 9.47
CA ALA A 9 18.74 -9.36 9.45
C ALA A 9 17.36 -8.74 9.69
N MET A 10 17.26 -7.74 10.59
CA MET A 10 15.99 -7.04 10.83
C MET A 10 15.56 -6.20 9.63
N ALA A 11 16.49 -5.48 8.99
CA ALA A 11 16.19 -4.69 7.80
C ALA A 11 15.73 -5.59 6.64
N ASP A 12 16.44 -6.69 6.37
CA ASP A 12 16.07 -7.68 5.36
C ASP A 12 14.68 -8.26 5.65
N ARG A 13 14.40 -8.63 6.91
CA ARG A 13 13.08 -9.15 7.30
C ARG A 13 11.95 -8.15 7.04
N VAL A 14 12.14 -6.87 7.38
CA VAL A 14 11.12 -5.83 7.13
C VAL A 14 10.87 -5.69 5.64
N LEU A 15 11.92 -5.60 4.82
CA LEU A 15 11.78 -5.47 3.37
C LEU A 15 11.07 -6.67 2.74
N ARG A 16 11.37 -7.89 3.19
CA ARG A 16 10.66 -9.10 2.74
C ARG A 16 9.18 -9.07 3.09
N LEU A 17 8.84 -8.71 4.33
CA LEU A 17 7.45 -8.65 4.78
C LEU A 17 6.63 -7.61 3.98
N GLU A 18 7.22 -6.46 3.70
CA GLU A 18 6.57 -5.43 2.87
C GLU A 18 6.40 -5.92 1.42
N ALA A 19 7.41 -6.58 0.85
CA ALA A 19 7.33 -7.14 -0.50
C ALA A 19 6.26 -8.23 -0.61
N GLU A 20 6.18 -9.14 0.37
CA GLU A 20 5.14 -10.16 0.46
C GLU A 20 3.75 -9.54 0.58
N SER A 21 3.61 -8.49 1.39
CA SER A 21 2.35 -7.76 1.57
C SER A 21 1.86 -7.13 0.25
N VAL A 22 2.77 -6.54 -0.53
CA VAL A 22 2.45 -6.00 -1.86
C VAL A 22 2.11 -7.12 -2.84
N ALA A 23 2.87 -8.22 -2.84
CA ALA A 23 2.62 -9.36 -3.72
C ALA A 23 1.24 -9.99 -3.49
N ALA A 24 0.81 -10.08 -2.23
CA ALA A 24 -0.51 -10.59 -1.85
C ALA A 24 -1.68 -9.73 -2.37
N LEU A 25 -1.46 -8.45 -2.69
CA LEU A 25 -2.51 -7.59 -3.27
C LEU A 25 -3.03 -8.10 -4.63
N ARG A 26 -2.25 -8.94 -5.33
CA ARG A 26 -2.68 -9.57 -6.59
C ARG A 26 -3.98 -10.37 -6.43
N GLU A 27 -4.19 -10.97 -5.27
CA GLU A 27 -5.41 -11.75 -4.96
C GLU A 27 -6.65 -10.86 -4.84
N ARG A 28 -6.47 -9.55 -4.66
CA ARG A 28 -7.55 -8.57 -4.53
C ARG A 28 -7.90 -7.89 -5.86
N LEU A 29 -7.25 -8.27 -6.96
CA LEU A 29 -7.55 -7.80 -8.30
C LEU A 29 -8.75 -8.56 -8.86
N ASP A 30 -9.94 -8.17 -8.39
CA ASP A 30 -11.22 -8.76 -8.76
C ASP A 30 -12.17 -7.71 -9.39
N GLU A 31 -13.42 -8.10 -9.62
CA GLU A 31 -14.46 -7.22 -10.16
C GLU A 31 -14.72 -5.96 -9.31
N ARG A 32 -14.42 -5.96 -8.01
CA ARG A 32 -14.56 -4.75 -7.17
C ARG A 32 -13.48 -3.74 -7.55
N PHE A 33 -12.27 -4.20 -7.86
CA PHE A 33 -11.19 -3.33 -8.34
C PHE A 33 -11.57 -2.69 -9.67
N VAL A 34 -12.05 -3.48 -10.64
CA VAL A 34 -12.51 -2.98 -11.95
C VAL A 34 -13.59 -1.92 -11.78
N ARG A 35 -14.64 -2.21 -11.01
CA ARG A 35 -15.72 -1.25 -10.74
C ARG A 35 -15.21 0.05 -10.10
N ALA A 36 -14.26 -0.03 -9.17
CA ALA A 36 -13.69 1.16 -8.54
C ALA A 36 -12.96 2.03 -9.58
N VAL A 37 -12.20 1.42 -10.49
CA VAL A 37 -11.53 2.13 -11.59
C VAL A 37 -12.54 2.80 -12.52
N GLU A 38 -13.58 2.08 -12.94
CA GLU A 38 -14.63 2.62 -13.82
C GLU A 38 -15.38 3.80 -13.18
N LEU A 39 -15.73 3.68 -11.90
CA LEU A 39 -16.39 4.75 -11.13
C LEU A 39 -15.52 6.02 -11.06
N MET A 40 -14.23 5.86 -10.79
CA MET A 40 -13.30 6.98 -10.76
C MET A 40 -13.10 7.59 -12.15
N HIS A 41 -12.97 6.77 -13.19
CA HIS A 41 -12.81 7.22 -14.57
C HIS A 41 -14.04 8.00 -15.07
N GLY A 42 -15.24 7.58 -14.70
CA GLY A 42 -16.49 8.27 -15.04
C GLY A 42 -16.76 9.54 -14.21
N CYS A 43 -15.92 9.87 -13.22
CA CYS A 43 -16.13 11.01 -12.36
C CYS A 43 -15.88 12.33 -13.11
N ARG A 44 -16.94 13.12 -13.34
CA ARG A 44 -16.85 14.48 -13.94
C ARG A 44 -16.40 15.58 -12.96
N GLY A 45 -16.27 15.24 -11.68
CA GLY A 45 -15.92 16.16 -10.60
C GLY A 45 -14.51 15.92 -10.11
N ARG A 46 -14.36 15.80 -8.79
CA ARG A 46 -13.09 15.46 -8.15
C ARG A 46 -13.27 14.20 -7.31
N VAL A 47 -12.29 13.30 -7.37
CA VAL A 47 -12.14 12.21 -6.41
C VAL A 47 -11.39 12.76 -5.21
N ILE A 48 -12.04 12.81 -4.05
CA ILE A 48 -11.43 13.30 -2.81
C ILE A 48 -11.04 12.10 -1.96
N VAL A 49 -9.75 11.97 -1.67
CA VAL A 49 -9.21 10.94 -0.78
C VAL A 49 -8.94 11.58 0.58
N THR A 50 -9.49 11.00 1.65
CA THR A 50 -9.30 11.48 3.02
C THR A 50 -8.89 10.34 3.96
N GLY A 51 -8.21 10.68 5.05
CA GLY A 51 -7.77 9.73 6.06
C GLY A 51 -6.87 10.40 7.10
N ILE A 52 -6.70 9.74 8.25
CA ILE A 52 -5.84 10.20 9.34
C ILE A 52 -4.63 9.27 9.53
N GLY A 53 -3.55 9.79 10.12
CA GLY A 53 -2.34 9.01 10.41
C GLY A 53 -1.61 8.54 9.14
N LYS A 54 -0.99 7.35 9.21
CA LYS A 54 -0.21 6.78 8.09
C LYS A 54 -1.02 6.65 6.80
N SER A 55 -2.29 6.22 6.90
CA SER A 55 -3.18 6.11 5.74
C SER A 55 -3.47 7.47 5.09
N GLY A 56 -3.60 8.53 5.89
CA GLY A 56 -3.73 9.90 5.37
C GLY A 56 -2.47 10.39 4.67
N ILE A 57 -1.28 10.01 5.16
CA ILE A 57 0.00 10.35 4.51
C ILE A 57 0.12 9.66 3.14
N ILE A 58 -0.28 8.40 3.02
CA ILE A 58 -0.27 7.67 1.74
C ILE A 58 -1.29 8.26 0.76
N GLY A 59 -2.52 8.52 1.19
CA GLY A 59 -3.57 9.06 0.31
C GLY A 59 -3.40 10.53 -0.10
N ARG A 60 -2.44 11.26 0.49
CA ARG A 60 -2.15 12.68 0.17
C ARG A 60 -1.00 12.85 -0.84
N LYS A 61 -0.14 11.84 -0.99
CA LYS A 61 0.92 11.82 -2.02
C LYS A 61 0.33 11.34 -3.33
#